data_AF-A0A1J5NZA1-F1
#
_entry.id   AF-A0A1J5NZA1-F1
#
_cell.length_a   1.000
_cell.length_b   1.000
_cell.length_c   1.000
_cell.angle_alpha   90.00
_cell.angle_beta   90.00
_cell.angle_gamma   90.00
#
_symmetry.space_group_name_H-M   'P 1'
#
loop_
_entity.id
_entity.type
_entity.pdbx_description
1 polymer ?
#
loop_
_entity_poly.entity_id
_entity_poly.type
_entity_poly.pdbx_seq_one_letter_code
_entity_poly.pdbx_strand_id
1 'polypeptide(L)' 'MLSAPVYDWVQAATALPGLRLLPLGADAALESTMLPGDSHGDPADRLLIAETRVAGLTLVTADSKILDYGKAGHVRVLAA' A
#
# COMPACT_ATOMS: atom_id res chain seq x y z
N MET A 1 -2.61 -9.38 17.96
CA MET A 1 -1.64 -8.44 18.58
C MET A 1 -0.28 -8.70 17.96
N LEU A 2 0.54 -7.67 17.80
CA LEU A 2 1.91 -7.83 17.29
C LEU A 2 2.76 -8.62 18.30
N SER A 3 3.84 -9.25 17.83
CA SER A 3 4.76 -10.05 18.65
C SER A 3 5.67 -9.20 19.57
N ALA A 4 5.68 -7.88 19.38
CA ALA A 4 6.47 -6.90 20.14
C ALA A 4 5.76 -5.53 20.14
N PRO A 5 6.19 -4.55 20.95
CA PRO A 5 5.76 -3.16 20.82
C PRO A 5 5.92 -2.66 19.38
N VAL A 6 5.01 -1.79 18.92
CA VAL A 6 4.90 -1.40 17.50
C VAL A 6 6.21 -0.86 16.93
N TYR A 7 6.93 -0.05 17.71
CA TYR A 7 8.20 0.53 17.28
C TYR A 7 9.25 -0.56 17.01
N ASP A 8 9.45 -1.47 17.95
CA ASP A 8 10.41 -2.56 17.85
C ASP A 8 10.03 -3.53 16.72
N TRP A 9 8.73 -3.82 16.59
CA TRP A 9 8.23 -4.67 15.52
C TRP A 9 8.52 -4.08 14.13
N VAL A 10 8.30 -2.77 13.93
CA VAL A 10 8.59 -2.08 12.66
C VAL A 10 10.09 -2.06 12.36
N GLN A 11 10.94 -1.80 13.36
CA GLN A 11 12.40 -1.84 13.16
C GLN A 11 12.87 -3.24 12.76
N ALA A 12 12.39 -4.28 13.45
CA ALA A 12 12.73 -5.66 13.13
C ALA A 12 12.24 -6.08 11.73
N ALA A 13 10.99 -5.75 11.39
CA ALA A 13 10.41 -6.08 10.10
C ALA A 13 11.15 -5.39 8.94
N THR A 14 11.50 -4.11 9.09
CA THR A 14 12.18 -3.34 8.04
C THR A 14 13.67 -3.68 7.88
N ALA A 15 14.27 -4.37 8.85
CA ALA A 15 15.64 -4.86 8.78
C ALA A 15 15.81 -6.22 8.07
N LEU A 16 14.71 -6.88 7.66
CA LEU A 16 14.77 -8.19 7.01
C LEU A 16 15.52 -8.12 5.66
N PRO A 17 16.49 -9.03 5.40
CA PRO A 17 17.15 -9.11 4.10
C PRO A 17 16.14 -9.32 2.96
N GLY A 18 16.26 -8.54 1.90
CA GLY A 18 15.35 -8.59 0.75
C GLY A 18 14.11 -7.70 0.89
N LEU A 19 13.90 -7.06 2.03
CA LEU A 19 12.91 -5.99 2.18
C LEU A 19 13.57 -4.62 1.99
N ARG A 20 12.86 -3.72 1.31
CA ARG A 20 13.27 -2.33 1.14
C ARG A 20 12.11 -1.44 1.50
N LEU A 21 12.33 -0.56 2.48
CA LEU A 21 11.38 0.49 2.83
C LEU A 21 11.39 1.55 1.74
N LEU A 22 10.22 1.87 1.19
CA LEU A 22 10.05 2.98 0.26
C LEU A 22 9.60 4.22 1.03
N PRO A 23 10.24 5.38 0.81
CA PRO A 23 9.74 6.64 1.36
C PRO A 23 8.42 7.01 0.67
N LEU A 24 7.51 7.65 1.40
CA LEU A 24 6.32 8.22 0.78
C LEU A 24 6.72 9.45 -0.04
N GLY A 25 6.55 9.38 -1.37
CA GLY A 25 6.85 10.49 -2.28
C GLY A 25 5.75 11.54 -2.32
N ALA A 26 6.10 12.78 -2.68
CA ALA A 26 5.11 13.85 -2.91
C ALA A 26 4.10 13.49 -4.00
N ASP A 27 4.56 12.84 -5.08
CA ASP A 27 3.71 12.37 -6.18
C ASP A 27 2.68 11.35 -5.71
N ALA A 28 3.09 10.39 -4.87
CA ALA A 28 2.18 9.41 -4.28
C ALA A 28 1.20 10.06 -3.29
N ALA A 29 1.67 11.01 -2.49
CA ALA A 29 0.79 11.78 -1.60
C ALA A 29 -0.29 12.54 -2.39
N LEU A 30 0.08 13.18 -3.50
CA LEU A 30 -0.88 13.87 -4.38
C LEU A 30 -1.83 12.90 -5.08
N GLU A 31 -1.31 11.84 -5.69
CA GLU A 31 -2.09 10.78 -6.36
C GLU A 31 -3.11 10.14 -5.40
N SER A 32 -2.78 10.00 -4.12
CA SER A 32 -3.71 9.45 -3.11
C SER A 32 -5.02 10.25 -2.98
N THR A 33 -5.03 11.52 -3.40
CA THR A 33 -6.23 12.38 -3.40
C THR A 33 -7.01 12.33 -4.71
N MET A 34 -6.43 11.77 -5.78
CA MET A 34 -6.95 11.79 -7.14
C MET A 34 -7.24 10.38 -7.69
N LEU A 35 -7.25 9.36 -6.83
CA LEU A 35 -7.51 7.97 -7.22
C LEU A 35 -8.84 7.84 -7.99
N PRO A 36 -8.85 7.15 -9.14
CA PRO A 36 -10.05 7.03 -9.97
C PRO A 36 -11.15 6.21 -9.30
N GLY A 37 -12.41 6.52 -9.62
CA GLY A 37 -13.59 5.78 -9.10
C GLY A 37 -13.85 6.02 -7.61
N ASP A 38 -14.74 5.20 -7.03
CA ASP A 38 -14.96 5.15 -5.58
C ASP A 38 -13.76 4.48 -4.91
N SER A 39 -12.75 5.30 -4.65
CA SER A 39 -11.54 4.88 -3.97
C SER A 39 -11.80 4.62 -2.49
N HIS A 40 -11.03 3.71 -1.89
CA HIS A 40 -11.14 3.34 -0.48
C HIS A 40 -11.14 4.59 0.42
N GLY A 41 -11.98 4.60 1.45
CA GLY A 41 -12.15 5.75 2.34
C GLY A 41 -11.01 5.92 3.37
N ASP A 42 -10.19 4.89 3.54
CA ASP A 42 -9.07 4.93 4.51
C ASP A 42 -7.84 5.64 3.93
N PRO A 43 -7.29 6.67 4.60
CA PRO A 43 -6.13 7.40 4.10
C PRO A 43 -4.87 6.55 3.88
N ALA A 44 -4.61 5.54 4.73
CA ALA A 44 -3.42 4.71 4.59
C ALA A 44 -3.53 3.79 3.37
N ASP A 45 -4.70 3.19 3.15
CA ASP A 45 -4.94 2.38 1.95
C ASP A 45 -4.78 3.19 0.67
N ARG A 46 -5.25 4.44 0.66
CA ARG A 46 -5.09 5.35 -0.49
C ARG A 46 -3.63 5.64 -0.77
N LEU A 47 -2.81 5.86 0.27
CA LEU A 47 -1.37 6.06 0.11
C LEU A 47 -0.68 4.80 -0.44
N LEU A 48 -1.04 3.61 0.05
CA LEU A 48 -0.51 2.35 -0.47
C LEU A 48 -0.87 2.13 -1.95
N ILE A 49 -2.12 2.40 -2.32
CA ILE A 49 -2.58 2.30 -3.72
C ILE A 49 -1.84 3.32 -4.59
N ALA A 50 -1.74 4.57 -4.15
CA ALA A 50 -1.10 5.64 -4.90
C ALA A 50 0.40 5.39 -5.11
N GLU A 51 1.15 5.03 -4.06
CA GLU A 51 2.56 4.68 -4.17
C GLU A 51 2.74 3.48 -5.11
N THR A 52 1.87 2.46 -5.02
CA THR A 52 1.91 1.31 -5.94
C THR A 52 1.73 1.72 -7.40
N ARG A 53 0.80 2.65 -7.68
CA ARG A 53 0.53 3.17 -9.03
C ARG A 53 1.71 4.00 -9.55
N VAL A 54 2.21 4.93 -8.75
CA VAL A 54 3.32 5.83 -9.11
C VAL A 54 4.61 5.03 -9.34
N ALA A 55 4.94 4.10 -8.45
CA ALA A 55 6.15 3.30 -8.54
C ALA A 55 6.05 2.14 -9.55
N GLY A 56 4.87 1.91 -10.15
CA GLY A 56 4.65 0.78 -11.04
C GLY A 56 4.96 -0.54 -10.34
N LEU A 57 4.33 -0.79 -9.19
CA LEU A 57 4.45 -2.02 -8.39
C LEU A 57 3.15 -2.85 -8.40
N THR A 58 3.16 -3.99 -7.70
CA THR A 58 1.98 -4.83 -7.44
C THR A 58 1.70 -4.81 -5.94
N LEU A 59 0.48 -4.44 -5.56
CA LEU A 59 0.05 -4.41 -4.16
C LEU A 59 -0.41 -5.80 -3.72
N VAL A 60 0.34 -6.43 -2.82
CA VAL A 60 -0.05 -7.71 -2.21
C VAL A 60 -0.92 -7.40 -1.00
N THR A 61 -2.14 -7.92 -0.95
CA THR A 61 -3.08 -7.62 0.14
C THR A 61 -4.12 -8.72 0.33
N ALA A 62 -4.60 -8.87 1.57
CA ALA A 62 -5.76 -9.69 1.91
C ALA A 62 -7.07 -8.86 1.93
N ASP A 63 -7.00 -7.55 1.73
CA ASP A 63 -8.18 -6.67 1.72
C ASP A 63 -9.00 -6.86 0.44
N SER A 64 -10.23 -7.35 0.59
CA SER A 64 -11.11 -7.64 -0.55
C SER A 64 -11.51 -6.41 -1.35
N LYS A 65 -11.66 -5.24 -0.71
CA LYS A 65 -12.03 -4.00 -1.41
C LYS A 65 -10.89 -3.51 -2.27
N ILE A 66 -9.64 -3.60 -1.80
CA ILE A 66 -8.46 -3.27 -2.61
C ILE A 66 -8.32 -4.27 -3.77
N LEU A 67 -8.57 -5.56 -3.53
CA LEU A 67 -8.54 -6.58 -4.59
C LEU A 67 -9.60 -6.30 -5.67
N ASP A 68 -10.83 -5.95 -5.28
CA ASP A 68 -11.89 -5.60 -6.23
C ASP A 68 -11.60 -4.30 -6.98
N TYR A 69 -11.02 -3.30 -6.30
CA TYR A 69 -10.51 -2.08 -6.93
C TYR A 69 -9.43 -2.38 -7.98
N GLY A 70 -8.54 -3.35 -7.68
CA GLY A 70 -7.55 -3.84 -8.64
C GLY A 70 -8.16 -4.59 -9.83
N LYS A 71 -9.20 -5.42 -9.61
CA LYS A 71 -9.94 -6.10 -10.70
C LYS A 71 -10.63 -5.13 -11.65
N ALA A 72 -11.04 -3.96 -11.15
CA ALA A 72 -11.56 -2.86 -11.98
C ALA A 72 -10.47 -2.17 -12.84
N GLY A 73 -9.20 -2.58 -12.72
CA GLY A 73 -8.08 -2.08 -13.50
C GLY A 73 -7.40 -0.83 -12.91
N HIS A 74 -7.75 -0.45 -11.67
CA HIS A 74 -7.23 0.78 -11.07
C HIS A 74 -5.84 0.62 -10.43
N VAL A 75 -5.43 -0.59 -10.04
CA VAL A 75 -4.09 -0.87 -9.51
C VAL A 75 -3.77 -2.34 -9.71
N ARG A 76 -2.50 -2.69 -9.91
CA ARG A 76 -2.10 -4.09 -9.97
C ARG A 76 -2.10 -4.68 -8.57
N VAL A 77 -2.78 -5.82 -8.41
CA VAL A 77 -2.94 -6.49 -7.12
C VAL A 77 -2.60 -7.96 -7.19
N LEU A 78 -2.22 -8.52 -6.05
CA LEU A 78 -2.07 -9.94 -5.81
C LEU A 78 -2.71 -10.28 -4.45
N ALA A 79 -3.49 -11.35 -4.39
CA ALA A 79 -4.04 -11.82 -3.13
C ALA A 79 -2.94 -12.44 -2.26
N ALA A 80 -2.87 -12.04 -0.99
CA ALA A 80 -1.94 -12.57 0.01
C ALA A 80 -2.38 -13.93 0.55
#